data_AF-A0A5F1YT04-F1
#
_entry.id   AF-A0A5F1YT04-F1
#
_cell.length_a   1.000
_cell.length_b   1.000
_cell.length_c   1.000
_cell.angle_alpha   90.00
_cell.angle_beta   90.00
_cell.angle_gamma   90.00
#
_symmetry.space_group_name_H-M   'P 1'
#
loop_
_entity.id
_entity.type
_entity.pdbx_description
1 polymer ?
#
loop_
_entity_poly.entity_id
_entity_poly.type
_entity_poly.pdbx_seq_one_letter_code
_entity_poly.pdbx_strand_id
1 'polypeptide(L)'
;MISLRRFLGDPISVERAWLLETIPVWKKDETVRLETVLKTILKPKLSETKFPSKEILQKELKTIPNLGGLRIRNSKSDLFLFLTSGKEFPNLSQISSFTTGTYFVDFYLGRPQNTGLVEFPKTGITSAFYYFSEDEVLLYSQNSPEHEEIKNFSFSDFQAYFKSRKNSCRDCEVLRLSSGTLFLFPSQTSISFWFRFGVASALCLAAALVLGFFLRSFLIRNRETLRKAIQSQKDLDQEKKSILSR
;
A
#
# COMPACT_ATOMS: atom_id res chain seq x y z
N MET A 1 11.26 19.70 11.18
CA MET A 1 12.49 18.91 11.42
C MET A 1 12.38 17.43 11.03
N ILE A 2 11.18 16.84 10.99
CA ILE A 2 10.96 15.41 10.66
C ILE A 2 11.15 15.09 9.16
N SER A 3 10.88 16.05 8.25
CA SER A 3 10.98 15.82 6.80
C SER A 3 12.41 15.66 6.26
N LEU A 4 13.43 16.24 6.91
CA LEU A 4 14.82 16.09 6.45
C LEU A 4 15.40 14.72 6.83
N ARG A 5 15.05 14.17 8.01
CA ARG A 5 15.44 12.80 8.41
C ARG A 5 14.82 11.72 7.52
N ARG A 6 13.72 12.04 6.84
CA ARG A 6 13.07 11.19 5.83
C ARG A 6 13.98 10.87 4.64
N PHE A 7 15.04 11.65 4.46
CA PHE A 7 16.02 11.48 3.39
C PHE A 7 17.45 11.39 3.92
N LEU A 8 17.80 12.09 5.00
CA LEU A 8 19.17 12.24 5.51
C LEU A 8 19.44 11.38 6.76
N GLY A 9 19.54 10.06 6.58
CA GLY A 9 19.86 9.11 7.66
C GLY A 9 20.51 7.83 7.14
N ASP A 10 20.94 6.96 8.05
CA ASP A 10 21.29 5.58 7.71
C ASP A 10 20.05 4.85 7.12
N PRO A 11 20.24 3.84 6.26
CA PRO A 11 19.13 3.16 5.57
C PRO A 11 18.05 2.63 6.52
N ILE A 12 18.45 2.18 7.71
CA ILE A 12 17.54 1.61 8.71
C ILE A 12 16.64 2.72 9.30
N SER A 13 17.24 3.86 9.68
CA SER A 13 16.50 5.02 10.16
C SER A 13 15.51 5.59 9.13
N VAL A 14 15.88 5.61 7.85
CA VAL A 14 15.01 6.10 6.77
C VAL A 14 13.82 5.16 6.56
N GLU A 15 14.06 3.85 6.46
CA GLU A 15 13.00 2.85 6.30
C GLU A 15 12.07 2.81 7.52
N ARG A 16 12.64 2.93 8.73
CA ARG A 16 11.88 3.07 9.97
C ARG A 16 10.97 4.30 9.92
N ALA A 17 11.49 5.47 9.55
CA ALA A 17 10.70 6.70 9.45
C ALA A 17 9.56 6.56 8.43
N TRP A 18 9.83 5.94 7.28
CA TRP A 18 8.80 5.64 6.29
C TRP A 18 7.72 4.71 6.84
N LEU A 19 8.07 3.62 7.52
CA LEU A 19 7.08 2.73 8.13
C LEU A 19 6.20 3.44 9.14
N LEU A 20 6.79 4.26 10.00
CA LEU A 20 6.07 5.01 11.04
C LEU A 20 5.09 6.02 10.45
N GLU A 21 5.44 6.67 9.34
CA GLU A 21 4.55 7.61 8.66
C GLU A 21 3.46 6.89 7.83
N THR A 22 3.77 5.74 7.25
CA THR A 22 2.88 5.10 6.27
C THR A 22 1.86 4.14 6.91
N ILE A 23 2.23 3.44 8.00
CA ILE A 23 1.31 2.52 8.70
C ILE A 23 -0.01 3.18 9.12
N PRO A 24 -0.02 4.38 9.72
CA PRO A 24 -1.27 5.06 10.08
C PRO A 24 -2.13 5.42 8.86
N VAL A 25 -1.49 5.81 7.74
CA VAL A 25 -2.18 6.16 6.48
C VAL A 25 -2.84 4.91 5.91
N TRP A 26 -2.10 3.80 5.83
CA TRP A 26 -2.65 2.52 5.34
C TRP A 26 -3.81 2.00 6.19
N LYS A 27 -3.70 2.10 7.51
CA LYS A 27 -4.79 1.73 8.41
C LYS A 27 -6.04 2.54 8.10
N LYS A 28 -5.89 3.86 7.96
CA LYS A 28 -7.00 4.74 7.65
C LYS A 28 -7.64 4.43 6.30
N ASP A 29 -6.84 4.25 5.25
CA ASP A 29 -7.33 3.96 3.91
C ASP A 29 -8.10 2.63 3.86
N GLU A 30 -7.57 1.61 4.54
CA GLU A 30 -8.21 0.30 4.61
C GLU A 30 -9.50 0.32 5.45
N THR A 31 -9.52 1.08 6.55
CA THR A 31 -10.75 1.31 7.34
C THR A 31 -11.82 1.98 6.49
N VAL A 32 -11.48 3.02 5.72
CA VAL A 32 -12.42 3.73 4.84
C VAL A 32 -12.93 2.82 3.71
N ARG A 33 -12.04 2.00 3.14
CA ARG A 33 -12.41 0.99 2.14
C ARG A 33 -13.44 0.01 2.71
N LEU A 34 -13.16 -0.57 3.88
CA LEU A 34 -14.08 -1.49 4.55
C LEU A 34 -15.41 -0.82 4.89
N GLU A 35 -15.40 0.39 5.44
CA GLU A 35 -16.62 1.12 5.77
C GLU A 35 -17.50 1.32 4.53
N THR A 36 -16.88 1.67 3.40
CA THR A 36 -17.59 1.87 2.13
C THR A 36 -18.22 0.58 1.63
N VAL A 37 -17.46 -0.53 1.64
CA VAL A 37 -17.96 -1.86 1.25
C VAL A 37 -19.12 -2.29 2.16
N LEU A 38 -18.95 -2.15 3.48
CA LEU A 38 -19.97 -2.51 4.46
C LEU A 38 -21.23 -1.67 4.31
N LYS A 39 -21.11 -0.36 4.06
CA LYS A 39 -22.26 0.51 3.76
C LYS A 39 -22.99 0.03 2.51
N THR A 40 -22.29 -0.33 1.44
CA THR A 40 -22.93 -0.82 0.20
C THR A 40 -23.72 -2.11 0.43
N ILE A 41 -23.19 -3.03 1.25
CA ILE A 41 -23.85 -4.32 1.54
C ILE A 41 -25.00 -4.15 2.54
N LEU A 42 -24.79 -3.38 3.61
CA LEU A 42 -25.70 -3.33 4.75
C LEU A 42 -26.80 -2.27 4.60
N LYS A 43 -26.55 -1.13 3.94
CA LYS A 43 -27.57 -0.08 3.76
C LYS A 43 -28.89 -0.60 3.18
N PRO A 44 -28.91 -1.28 2.02
CA PRO A 44 -30.18 -1.74 1.45
C PRO A 44 -30.91 -2.74 2.36
N LYS A 45 -30.16 -3.59 3.08
CA LYS A 45 -30.71 -4.67 3.90
C LYS A 45 -31.21 -4.22 5.27
N LEU A 46 -30.59 -3.18 5.82
CA LEU A 46 -30.98 -2.63 7.13
C LEU A 46 -32.01 -1.50 7.01
N SER A 47 -32.28 -1.00 5.79
CA SER A 47 -33.38 -0.08 5.51
C SER A 47 -34.73 -0.78 5.32
N GLU A 48 -34.75 -2.09 5.10
CA GLU A 48 -35.97 -2.88 5.00
C GLU A 48 -36.56 -3.18 6.40
N THR A 49 -37.88 -3.32 6.50
CA THR A 49 -38.60 -3.51 7.77
C THR A 49 -38.31 -4.84 8.47
N LYS A 50 -37.62 -5.78 7.81
CA LYS A 50 -37.22 -7.07 8.38
C LYS A 50 -35.71 -7.23 8.35
N PHE A 51 -35.15 -7.57 9.50
CA PHE A 51 -33.72 -7.87 9.62
C PHE A 51 -33.35 -9.09 8.75
N PRO A 52 -32.28 -9.01 7.94
CA PRO A 52 -31.88 -10.10 7.05
C PRO A 52 -31.48 -11.36 7.84
N SER A 53 -31.60 -12.54 7.22
CA SER A 53 -31.24 -13.79 7.88
C SER A 53 -29.74 -13.82 8.22
N LYS A 54 -29.41 -14.34 9.41
CA LYS A 54 -28.04 -14.36 9.93
C LYS A 54 -27.09 -15.14 9.00
N GLU A 55 -27.58 -16.21 8.38
CA GLU A 55 -26.79 -17.07 7.50
C GLU A 55 -26.39 -16.38 6.18
N ILE A 56 -27.30 -15.59 5.59
CA ILE A 56 -27.02 -14.84 4.36
C ILE A 56 -25.97 -13.76 4.64
N LEU A 57 -26.12 -13.03 5.75
CA LEU A 57 -25.13 -12.04 6.18
C LEU A 57 -23.76 -12.67 6.44
N GLN A 58 -23.69 -13.81 7.13
CA GLN A 58 -22.41 -14.48 7.38
C GLN A 58 -21.71 -14.90 6.09
N LYS A 59 -22.44 -15.41 5.09
CA LYS A 59 -21.84 -15.82 3.82
C LYS A 59 -21.24 -14.64 3.07
N GLU A 60 -21.92 -13.50 3.03
CA GLU A 60 -21.40 -12.30 2.36
C GLU A 60 -20.28 -11.63 3.13
N LEU A 61 -20.35 -11.55 4.46
CA LEU A 61 -19.27 -10.94 5.25
C LEU A 61 -17.97 -11.75 5.16
N LYS A 62 -18.04 -13.07 4.96
CA LYS A 62 -16.87 -13.93 4.73
C LYS A 62 -16.14 -13.64 3.42
N THR A 63 -16.79 -13.04 2.42
CA THR A 63 -16.14 -12.71 1.15
C THR A 63 -15.36 -11.39 1.22
N ILE A 64 -15.55 -10.60 2.28
CA ILE A 64 -14.90 -9.30 2.43
C ILE A 64 -13.46 -9.51 2.94
N PRO A 65 -12.44 -9.16 2.14
CA PRO A 65 -11.05 -9.29 2.57
C PRO A 65 -10.76 -8.32 3.73
N ASN A 66 -9.96 -8.78 4.69
CA ASN A 66 -9.49 -8.04 5.85
C ASN A 66 -10.57 -7.61 6.86
N LEU A 67 -11.78 -8.14 6.75
CA LEU A 67 -12.80 -7.97 7.78
C LEU A 67 -12.53 -8.93 8.95
N GLY A 68 -12.21 -8.37 10.13
CA GLY A 68 -11.97 -9.18 11.34
C GLY A 68 -13.25 -9.60 12.04
N GLY A 69 -14.22 -8.69 12.06
CA GLY A 69 -15.53 -8.96 12.61
C GLY A 69 -16.44 -7.75 12.48
N LEU A 70 -17.72 -8.00 12.70
CA LEU A 70 -18.77 -7.01 12.58
C LEU A 70 -19.86 -7.28 13.62
N ARG A 71 -20.25 -6.24 14.35
CA ARG A 71 -21.34 -6.25 15.32
C ARG A 71 -22.40 -5.25 14.88
N ILE A 72 -23.64 -5.71 14.76
CA ILE A 72 -24.80 -4.85 14.50
C ILE A 72 -25.62 -4.80 15.78
N ARG A 73 -25.85 -3.59 16.28
CA ARG A 73 -26.63 -3.33 17.50
C ARG A 73 -27.66 -2.25 17.28
N ASN A 74 -28.71 -2.26 18.08
CA ASN A 74 -29.64 -1.15 18.20
C ASN A 74 -29.49 -0.50 19.60
N SER A 75 -30.41 0.37 19.99
CA SER A 75 -30.39 1.01 21.32
C SER A 75 -30.66 0.06 22.50
N LYS A 76 -31.10 -1.18 22.25
CA LYS A 76 -31.55 -2.14 23.27
C LYS A 76 -30.68 -3.40 23.36
N SER A 77 -30.10 -3.86 22.27
CA SER A 77 -29.36 -5.12 22.21
C SER A 77 -28.45 -5.25 20.98
N ASP A 78 -27.51 -6.19 21.07
CA ASP A 78 -26.74 -6.70 19.95
C ASP A 78 -27.60 -7.67 19.13
N LEU A 79 -27.82 -7.36 17.86
CA LEU A 79 -28.70 -8.13 16.96
C LEU A 79 -27.93 -9.18 16.17
N PHE A 80 -26.68 -8.87 15.85
CA PHE A 80 -25.84 -9.73 15.05
C PHE A 80 -24.37 -9.55 15.42
N LEU A 81 -23.65 -10.67 15.50
CA LEU A 81 -22.22 -10.73 15.72
C LEU A 81 -21.62 -11.65 14.67
N PHE A 82 -20.62 -11.15 13.97
CA PHE A 82 -19.77 -11.88 13.05
C PHE A 82 -18.33 -11.71 13.49
N LEU A 83 -17.63 -12.84 13.62
CA LEU A 83 -16.22 -12.90 13.95
C LEU A 83 -15.55 -13.81 12.94
N THR A 84 -14.52 -13.30 12.27
CA THR A 84 -13.67 -14.08 11.37
C THR A 84 -12.71 -14.94 12.18
N SER A 85 -12.22 -14.43 13.31
CA SER A 85 -11.35 -15.14 14.25
C SER A 85 -11.53 -14.63 15.68
N GLY A 86 -11.33 -15.50 16.67
CA GLY A 86 -11.43 -15.15 18.10
C GLY A 86 -12.78 -15.50 18.72
N LYS A 87 -12.88 -15.33 20.05
CA LYS A 87 -14.09 -15.64 20.84
C LYS A 87 -14.90 -14.40 21.22
N GLU A 88 -14.29 -13.22 21.23
CA GLU A 88 -14.88 -11.98 21.74
C GLU A 88 -14.69 -10.82 20.74
N PHE A 89 -15.61 -9.85 20.82
CA PHE A 89 -15.53 -8.64 20.01
C PHE A 89 -14.57 -7.63 20.66
N PRO A 90 -13.69 -6.98 19.88
CA PRO A 90 -12.62 -6.14 20.43
C PRO A 90 -13.11 -4.86 21.13
N ASN A 91 -12.19 -4.21 21.84
CA ASN A 91 -12.44 -3.01 22.64
C ASN A 91 -12.70 -1.78 21.76
N LEU A 92 -13.27 -0.72 22.37
CA LEU A 92 -13.67 0.51 21.67
C LEU A 92 -12.52 1.21 20.90
N SER A 93 -11.25 1.00 21.27
CA SER A 93 -10.09 1.61 20.60
C SER A 93 -9.86 1.06 19.19
N GLN A 94 -10.41 -0.11 18.87
CA GLN A 94 -10.13 -0.84 17.63
C GLN A 94 -11.32 -0.87 16.67
N ILE A 95 -12.50 -0.52 17.17
CA ILE A 95 -13.72 -0.55 16.38
C ILE A 95 -13.88 0.76 15.62
N SER A 96 -14.24 0.65 14.36
CA SER A 96 -14.82 1.73 13.60
C SER A 96 -16.32 1.52 13.55
N SER A 97 -17.09 2.60 13.64
CA SER A 97 -18.55 2.49 13.67
C SER A 97 -19.20 3.45 12.69
N PHE A 98 -20.30 3.00 12.09
CA PHE A 98 -21.17 3.85 11.31
C PHE A 98 -22.63 3.52 11.61
N THR A 99 -23.49 4.50 11.37
CA THR A 99 -24.94 4.36 11.58
C THR A 99 -25.64 4.12 10.26
N THR A 100 -26.59 3.19 10.27
CA THR A 100 -27.50 2.90 9.15
C THR A 100 -28.91 2.79 9.69
N GLY A 101 -29.74 3.81 9.46
CA GLY A 101 -31.09 3.88 10.03
C GLY A 101 -31.05 3.90 11.56
N THR A 102 -31.76 2.97 12.21
CA THR A 102 -31.78 2.81 13.67
C THR A 102 -30.68 1.87 14.20
N TYR A 103 -29.78 1.40 13.34
CA TYR A 103 -28.76 0.43 13.69
C TYR A 103 -27.37 1.08 13.74
N PHE A 104 -26.58 0.65 14.72
CA PHE A 104 -25.15 0.92 14.82
C PHE A 104 -24.40 -0.31 14.33
N VAL A 105 -23.49 -0.09 13.38
CA VAL A 105 -22.61 -1.13 12.85
C VAL A 105 -21.21 -0.83 13.35
N ASP A 106 -20.71 -1.67 14.24
CA ASP A 106 -19.32 -1.65 14.70
C ASP A 106 -18.54 -2.72 13.91
N PHE A 107 -17.35 -2.40 13.42
CA PHE A 107 -16.50 -3.34 12.69
C PHE A 107 -15.02 -3.09 12.99
N TYR A 108 -14.18 -4.09 12.74
CA TYR A 108 -12.74 -3.96 12.90
C TYR A 108 -11.97 -4.69 11.80
N LEU A 109 -10.73 -4.23 11.58
CA LEU A 109 -9.78 -4.83 10.65
C LEU A 109 -9.28 -6.15 11.22
N GLY A 110 -9.31 -7.22 10.44
CA GLY A 110 -8.74 -8.50 10.85
C GLY A 110 -8.04 -9.22 9.72
N ARG A 111 -7.53 -10.40 10.06
CA ARG A 111 -6.66 -11.18 9.18
C ARG A 111 -7.44 -11.79 8.02
N PRO A 112 -6.92 -11.76 6.77
CA PRO A 112 -7.41 -12.67 5.74
C PRO A 112 -6.95 -14.10 6.06
N GLN A 113 -7.89 -15.02 6.31
CA GLN A 113 -7.58 -16.41 6.63
C GLN A 113 -7.00 -17.21 5.45
N ASN A 114 -6.98 -16.67 4.22
CA ASN A 114 -6.59 -17.47 3.04
C ASN A 114 -6.06 -16.71 1.81
N THR A 115 -5.51 -15.50 1.94
CA THR A 115 -4.90 -14.83 0.78
C THR A 115 -3.40 -14.61 1.00
N GLY A 116 -2.62 -15.33 0.21
CA GLY A 116 -1.37 -14.76 -0.29
C GLY A 116 -1.68 -13.43 -0.99
N LEU A 117 -0.69 -12.54 -0.95
CA LEU A 117 -0.64 -11.36 -1.83
C LEU A 117 -1.85 -10.41 -1.66
N VAL A 118 -2.04 -9.86 -0.45
CA VAL A 118 -2.14 -8.39 -0.45
C VAL A 118 -0.69 -7.94 -0.50
N GLU A 119 -0.15 -7.91 -1.72
CA GLU A 119 1.08 -7.17 -1.97
C GLU A 119 0.83 -5.79 -1.40
N PHE A 120 1.52 -5.47 -0.31
CA PHE A 120 1.83 -4.08 -0.03
C PHE A 120 2.37 -3.47 -1.33
N PRO A 121 2.19 -2.16 -1.55
CA PRO A 121 2.93 -1.50 -2.61
C PRO A 121 4.38 -1.96 -2.46
N LYS A 122 5.07 -2.26 -3.56
CA LYS A 122 6.52 -2.45 -3.55
C LYS A 122 7.12 -1.16 -3.01
N THR A 123 7.15 -1.00 -1.68
CA THR A 123 7.42 0.27 -0.97
C THR A 123 8.89 0.66 -1.10
N GLY A 124 9.68 -0.14 -1.83
CA GLY A 124 11.13 -0.03 -1.87
C GLY A 124 11.80 -0.40 -0.55
N ILE A 125 11.03 -0.72 0.50
CA ILE A 125 11.53 -1.11 1.82
C ILE A 125 12.21 -2.47 1.68
N THR A 126 13.42 -2.57 2.18
CA THR A 126 14.23 -3.79 2.13
C THR A 126 14.22 -4.56 3.44
N SER A 127 13.92 -3.87 4.54
CA SER A 127 13.81 -4.45 5.86
C SER A 127 12.52 -5.23 6.03
N ALA A 128 12.63 -6.47 6.48
CA ALA A 128 11.48 -7.25 6.89
C ALA A 128 10.84 -6.59 8.12
N PHE A 129 9.52 -6.46 8.10
CA PHE A 129 8.78 -5.88 9.22
C PHE A 129 7.49 -6.65 9.45
N TYR A 130 7.04 -6.61 10.71
CA TYR A 130 5.81 -7.25 11.16
C TYR A 130 5.10 -6.30 12.11
N TYR A 131 3.93 -5.81 11.72
CA TYR A 131 3.13 -4.88 12.48
C TYR A 131 1.90 -5.59 13.03
N PHE A 132 1.83 -5.67 14.35
CA PHE A 132 0.70 -6.18 15.09
C PHE A 132 -0.15 -5.02 15.58
N SER A 133 -1.46 -5.20 15.59
CA SER A 133 -2.40 -4.31 16.26
C SER A 133 -2.25 -4.38 17.79
N GLU A 134 -3.03 -3.57 18.51
CA GLU A 134 -3.11 -3.64 19.97
C GLU A 134 -3.59 -5.01 20.47
N ASP A 135 -4.50 -5.67 19.75
CA ASP A 135 -5.00 -7.02 20.08
C ASP A 135 -4.08 -8.13 19.61
N GLU A 136 -2.81 -7.80 19.36
CA GLU A 136 -1.82 -8.81 19.02
C GLU A 136 -2.13 -9.52 17.69
N VAL A 137 -2.99 -8.94 16.84
CA VAL A 137 -3.29 -9.44 15.49
C VAL A 137 -2.30 -8.83 14.51
N LEU A 138 -1.60 -9.67 13.76
CA LEU A 138 -0.71 -9.24 12.67
C LEU A 138 -1.55 -8.55 11.57
N LEU A 139 -1.33 -7.27 11.37
CA LEU A 139 -2.00 -6.47 10.34
C LEU A 139 -1.15 -6.37 9.07
N TYR A 140 0.14 -6.05 9.22
CA TYR A 140 1.02 -5.78 8.08
C TYR A 140 2.33 -6.54 8.19
N SER A 141 2.81 -7.07 7.07
CA SER A 141 4.12 -7.71 6.99
C SER A 141 4.70 -7.59 5.60
N GLN A 142 6.04 -7.62 5.51
CA GLN A 142 6.72 -7.78 4.22
C GLN A 142 6.76 -9.26 3.80
N ASN A 143 6.52 -9.54 2.52
CA ASN A 143 6.70 -10.88 1.95
C ASN A 143 8.19 -11.27 1.95
N SER A 144 8.56 -12.19 2.82
CA SER A 144 9.82 -12.93 2.79
C SER A 144 9.52 -14.43 2.69
N PRO A 145 10.43 -15.28 2.17
CA PRO A 145 10.22 -16.74 2.20
C PRO A 145 10.00 -17.31 3.62
N GLU A 146 10.55 -16.63 4.64
CA GLU A 146 10.33 -16.94 6.07
C GLU A 146 8.89 -16.65 6.54
N HIS A 147 8.10 -15.92 5.74
CA HIS A 147 6.72 -15.56 6.05
C HIS A 147 5.79 -16.79 6.13
N GLU A 148 6.07 -17.86 5.38
CA GLU A 148 5.19 -19.04 5.37
C GLU A 148 5.16 -19.78 6.71
N GLU A 149 6.29 -19.84 7.41
CA GLU A 149 6.38 -20.43 8.77
C GLU A 149 5.71 -19.53 9.81
N ILE A 150 5.90 -18.20 9.66
CA ILE A 150 5.43 -17.19 10.61
C ILE A 150 3.91 -16.94 10.49
N LYS A 151 3.28 -17.31 9.37
CA LYS A 151 1.82 -17.16 9.18
C LYS A 151 1.01 -17.76 10.32
N ASN A 152 1.45 -18.82 10.96
CA ASN A 152 0.65 -19.50 11.99
C ASN A 152 1.02 -19.09 13.42
N PHE A 153 1.96 -18.17 13.60
CA PHE A 153 2.39 -17.75 14.93
C PHE A 153 1.32 -16.91 15.61
N SER A 154 1.05 -17.22 16.88
CA SER A 154 0.44 -16.25 17.78
C SER A 154 1.44 -15.11 18.06
N PHE A 155 0.96 -13.99 18.58
CA PHE A 155 1.86 -12.89 18.96
C PHE A 155 2.89 -13.30 20.00
N SER A 156 2.52 -14.15 20.96
CA SER A 156 3.45 -14.70 21.95
C SER A 156 4.56 -15.51 21.28
N ASP A 157 4.19 -16.40 20.35
CA ASP A 157 5.15 -17.20 19.57
C ASP A 157 6.07 -16.30 18.75
N PHE A 158 5.50 -15.26 18.14
CA PHE A 158 6.28 -14.28 17.38
C PHE A 158 7.22 -13.47 18.27
N GLN A 159 6.80 -13.11 19.47
CA GLN A 159 7.66 -12.40 20.42
C GLN A 159 8.83 -13.28 20.89
N ALA A 160 8.58 -14.58 21.11
CA ALA A 160 9.62 -15.55 21.42
C ALA A 160 10.59 -15.73 20.25
N TYR A 161 10.06 -15.87 19.03
CA TYR A 161 10.83 -15.92 17.79
C TYR A 161 11.70 -14.66 17.61
N PHE A 162 11.12 -13.48 17.81
CA PHE A 162 11.84 -12.20 17.73
C PHE A 162 12.98 -12.15 18.74
N LYS A 163 12.76 -12.58 20.00
CA LYS A 163 13.81 -12.62 21.04
C LYS A 163 14.95 -13.56 20.65
N SER A 164 14.63 -14.74 20.11
CA SER A 164 15.64 -15.70 19.65
C SER A 164 16.50 -15.10 18.53
N ARG A 165 15.86 -14.46 17.55
CA ARG A 165 16.53 -13.85 16.38
C ARG A 165 17.20 -12.51 16.70
N LYS A 166 16.78 -11.79 17.73
CA LYS A 166 17.43 -10.56 18.19
C LYS A 166 18.89 -10.81 18.57
N ASN A 167 19.21 -11.99 19.10
CA ASN A 167 20.58 -12.34 19.48
C ASN A 167 21.52 -12.47 18.26
N SER A 168 20.97 -12.75 17.07
CA SER A 168 21.73 -12.82 15.80
C SER A 168 21.57 -11.56 14.92
N CYS A 169 20.77 -10.58 15.35
CA CYS A 169 20.45 -9.38 14.59
C CYS A 169 20.84 -8.11 15.36
N ARG A 170 21.89 -7.42 14.87
CA ARG A 170 22.52 -6.28 15.55
C ARG A 170 21.59 -5.06 15.71
N ASP A 171 20.68 -4.85 14.76
CA ASP A 171 19.85 -3.63 14.68
C ASP A 171 18.34 -3.93 14.71
N CYS A 172 17.94 -5.11 15.20
CA CYS A 172 16.53 -5.46 15.32
C CYS A 172 15.84 -4.67 16.44
N GLU A 173 14.75 -3.98 16.09
CA GLU A 173 14.03 -3.09 17.00
C GLU A 173 12.56 -3.48 17.15
N VAL A 174 12.01 -3.19 18.33
CA VAL A 174 10.57 -3.26 18.61
C VAL A 174 10.10 -1.85 18.91
N LEU A 175 9.13 -1.37 18.14
CA LEU A 175 8.56 -0.04 18.25
C LEU A 175 7.10 -0.18 18.70
N ARG A 176 6.80 0.36 19.87
CA ARG A 176 5.43 0.47 20.36
C ARG A 176 4.81 1.75 19.85
N LEU A 177 3.75 1.59 19.06
CA LEU A 177 2.94 2.67 18.51
C LEU A 177 1.63 2.74 19.27
N SER A 178 0.97 3.89 19.25
CA SER A 178 -0.36 4.07 19.86
C SER A 178 -1.46 3.23 19.20
N SER A 179 -1.16 2.55 18.10
CA SER A 179 -2.10 1.72 17.36
C SER A 179 -1.68 0.26 17.25
N GLY A 180 -0.54 -0.12 17.86
CA GLY A 180 0.01 -1.49 17.77
C GLY A 180 1.52 -1.59 18.03
N THR A 181 2.09 -2.77 17.77
CA THR A 181 3.53 -3.05 17.93
C THR A 181 4.17 -3.40 16.60
N LEU A 182 5.22 -2.67 16.22
CA LEU A 182 6.02 -2.92 15.03
C LEU A 182 7.32 -3.62 15.41
N PHE A 183 7.58 -4.78 14.80
CA PHE A 183 8.84 -5.48 14.86
C PHE A 183 9.60 -5.26 13.56
N LEU A 184 10.83 -4.76 13.66
CA LEU A 184 11.67 -4.42 12.52
C LEU A 184 12.91 -5.33 12.48
N PHE A 185 13.12 -5.95 11.33
CA PHE A 185 14.29 -6.75 10.98
C PHE A 185 15.02 -6.06 9.83
N PRO A 186 16.00 -5.19 10.13
CA PRO A 186 16.75 -4.53 9.09
C PRO A 186 17.52 -5.54 8.25
N SER A 187 17.44 -5.40 6.93
CA SER A 187 18.15 -6.31 6.03
C SER A 187 19.65 -6.01 6.07
N GLN A 188 20.43 -7.02 6.48
CA GLN A 188 21.89 -6.96 6.56
C GLN A 188 22.58 -6.92 5.18
N THR A 189 21.86 -7.29 4.12
CA THR A 189 22.37 -7.32 2.73
C THR A 189 21.96 -6.08 1.92
N SER A 190 21.38 -5.08 2.59
CA SER A 190 20.90 -3.88 1.92
C SER A 190 22.05 -3.01 1.48
N ILE A 191 22.38 -3.11 0.19
CA ILE A 191 23.00 -2.01 -0.55
C ILE A 191 22.30 -0.71 -0.09
N SER A 192 23.07 0.18 0.52
CA SER A 192 22.57 1.40 1.18
C SER A 192 21.50 2.07 0.34
N PHE A 193 20.41 2.53 0.96
CA PHE A 193 19.36 3.34 0.32
C PHE A 193 19.97 4.41 -0.60
N TRP A 194 21.03 5.06 -0.14
CA TRP A 194 21.78 6.08 -0.88
C TRP A 194 22.43 5.57 -2.16
N PHE A 195 22.95 4.35 -2.14
CA PHE A 195 23.52 3.75 -3.34
C PHE A 195 22.43 3.43 -4.35
N ARG A 196 21.29 2.87 -3.92
CA ARG A 196 20.16 2.59 -4.82
C ARG A 196 19.56 3.87 -5.40
N PHE A 197 19.37 4.88 -4.55
CA PHE A 197 18.91 6.20 -4.96
C PHE A 197 19.90 6.86 -5.92
N GLY A 198 21.21 6.75 -5.64
CA GLY A 198 22.27 7.25 -6.50
C GLY A 198 22.27 6.59 -7.88
N VAL A 199 22.16 5.26 -7.94
CA VAL A 199 22.07 4.51 -9.20
C VAL A 199 20.81 4.88 -9.98
N ALA A 200 19.65 4.93 -9.31
CA ALA A 200 18.39 5.31 -9.95
C ALA A 200 18.43 6.75 -10.49
N SER A 201 18.97 7.69 -9.70
CA SER A 201 19.11 9.10 -10.12
C SER A 201 20.09 9.24 -11.29
N ALA A 202 21.22 8.53 -11.26
CA ALA A 202 22.18 8.50 -12.36
C ALA A 202 21.56 7.93 -13.64
N LEU A 203 20.75 6.86 -13.54
CA LEU A 203 20.01 6.31 -14.68
C LEU A 203 18.99 7.30 -15.24
N CYS A 204 18.23 8.00 -14.39
CA CYS A 204 17.31 9.04 -14.82
C CYS A 204 18.03 10.19 -15.54
N LEU A 205 19.17 10.65 -15.01
CA LEU A 205 19.99 11.68 -15.65
C LEU A 205 20.55 11.21 -16.98
N ALA A 206 21.08 9.99 -17.05
CA ALA A 206 21.57 9.40 -18.29
C ALA A 206 20.45 9.29 -19.34
N ALA A 207 19.26 8.83 -18.95
CA ALA A 207 18.11 8.76 -19.84
C ALA A 207 17.69 10.15 -20.35
N ALA A 208 17.68 11.16 -19.49
CA ALA A 208 17.38 12.54 -19.88
C ALA A 208 18.41 13.11 -20.87
N LEU A 209 19.70 12.84 -20.65
CA LEU A 209 20.77 13.25 -21.56
C LEU A 209 20.65 12.57 -22.94
N VAL A 210 20.38 11.26 -22.96
CA VAL A 210 20.16 10.51 -24.20
C VAL A 210 18.94 11.06 -24.94
N LEU A 211 17.82 11.28 -24.24
CA LEU A 211 16.62 11.86 -24.83
C LEU A 211 16.89 13.26 -25.41
N GLY A 212 17.62 14.12 -24.68
CA GLY A 212 18.03 15.43 -25.16
C GLY A 212 18.89 15.36 -26.42
N PHE A 213 19.82 14.41 -26.49
CA PHE A 213 20.65 14.18 -27.67
C PHE A 213 19.83 13.72 -28.89
N PHE A 214 18.88 12.79 -28.68
CA PHE A 214 17.96 12.34 -29.73
C PHE A 214 17.07 13.47 -30.23
N LEU A 215 16.48 14.27 -29.33
CA LEU A 215 15.65 15.41 -29.71
C LEU A 215 16.43 16.46 -30.49
N ARG A 216 17.66 16.78 -30.06
CA ARG A 216 18.54 17.71 -30.78
C ARG A 216 18.85 17.19 -32.19
N SER A 217 19.22 15.91 -32.30
CA SER A 217 19.53 15.27 -33.59
C SER A 217 18.31 15.24 -34.50
N PHE A 218 17.13 14.95 -33.96
CA PHE A 218 15.86 14.97 -34.67
C PHE A 218 15.51 16.37 -35.18
N LEU A 219 15.65 17.41 -34.37
CA LEU A 219 15.39 18.80 -34.75
C LEU A 219 16.35 19.29 -35.85
N ILE A 220 17.63 18.94 -35.77
CA ILE A 220 18.61 19.26 -36.81
C ILE A 220 18.22 18.57 -38.12
N ARG A 221 17.95 17.26 -38.07
CA ARG A 221 17.56 16.48 -39.25
C ARG A 221 16.27 16.99 -39.89
N ASN A 222 15.26 17.35 -39.10
CA ASN A 222 14.02 17.92 -39.61
C ASN A 222 14.21 19.32 -40.20
N ARG A 223 15.09 20.15 -39.62
CA ARG A 223 15.44 21.45 -40.23
C ARG A 223 16.15 21.26 -41.56
N GLU A 224 17.04 20.28 -41.67
CA GLU A 224 17.75 19.97 -42.91
C GLU A 224 16.82 19.41 -43.98
N THR A 225 15.90 18.49 -43.65
CA THR A 225 14.89 18.00 -44.60
C THR A 225 13.93 19.10 -45.02
N LEU A 226 13.49 19.98 -44.11
CA LEU A 226 12.68 21.14 -44.45
C LEU A 226 13.41 22.09 -45.41
N ARG A 227 14.70 22.37 -45.17
CA ARG A 227 15.51 23.19 -46.08
C ARG A 227 15.61 22.56 -47.47
N LYS A 228 15.87 21.25 -47.54
CA LYS A 228 15.91 20.52 -48.82
C LYS A 228 14.57 20.56 -49.55
N ALA A 229 13.46 20.38 -48.83
CA ALA A 229 12.11 20.45 -49.41
C ALA A 229 11.77 21.84 -49.96
N ILE A 230 12.11 22.91 -49.22
CA ILE A 230 11.93 24.30 -49.67
C ILE A 230 12.78 24.57 -50.93
N GLN A 231 14.02 24.08 -50.97
CA GLN A 231 14.88 24.25 -52.13
C GLN A 231 14.32 23.53 -53.36
N SER A 232 13.90 22.26 -53.22
CA SER A 232 13.27 21.52 -54.33
C SER A 232 11.98 22.17 -54.84
N GLN A 233 11.19 22.77 -53.95
CA GLN A 233 9.98 23.48 -54.33
C GLN A 233 10.31 24.74 -55.15
N LYS A 234 11.35 25.50 -54.75
CA LYS A 234 11.83 26.67 -55.51
C LYS A 234 12.35 26.28 -56.88
N ASP A 235 13.11 25.19 -56.98
CA ASP A 235 13.64 24.70 -58.25
C ASP A 235 12.51 24.26 -59.20
N LEU A 236 11.50 23.54 -58.68
CA LEU A 236 10.28 23.19 -59.42
C LEU A 236 9.47 24.41 -59.88
N ASP A 237 9.32 25.42 -59.04
CA ASP A 237 8.60 26.65 -59.40
C ASP A 237 9.35 27.46 -60.45
N GLN A 238 10.68 27.44 -60.43
CA GLN A 238 11.53 28.06 -61.45
C GLN A 238 11.44 27.31 -62.78
N GLU A 239 11.43 25.98 -62.75
CA GLU A 239 11.25 25.13 -63.94
C GLU A 239 9.84 25.32 -64.55
N LYS A 240 8.79 25.41 -63.74
CA LYS A 240 7.44 25.73 -64.24
C LYS A 240 7.37 27.10 -64.92
N LYS A 241 8.04 28.11 -64.35
CA LYS A 241 8.11 29.46 -64.94
C LYS A 241 8.89 29.48 -66.25
N SER A 242 9.97 28.69 -66.37
CA SER A 242 10.75 28.61 -67.61
C SER A 242 10.00 27.87 -68.73
N ILE A 243 9.13 26.91 -68.39
CA ILE A 243 8.27 26.22 -69.36
C ILE A 243 7.13 27.14 -69.85
N LEU A 244 6.51 27.94 -68.96
CA LEU A 244 5.40 28.83 -69.31
C LEU A 244 5.81 30.12 -70.03
N SER A 245 7.10 30.47 -70.03
CA SER A 245 7.64 31.66 -70.71
C SER A 245 8.23 31.34 -72.09
N ARG A 246 8.08 30.11 -72.56
CA ARG A 246 8.49 29.62 -73.86
C ARG A 246 7.27 29.40 -74.75
#